data_AF-A0A942D436-F1
#
_entry.id   AF-A0A942D436-F1
#
_cell.length_a   1.000
_cell.length_b   1.000
_cell.length_c   1.000
_cell.angle_alpha   90.00
_cell.angle_beta   90.00
_cell.angle_gamma   90.00
#
_symmetry.space_group_name_H-M   'P 1'
#
loop_
_entity.id
_entity.type
_entity.pdbx_description
1 polymer ?
#
loop_
_entity_poly.entity_id
_entity_poly.type
_entity_poly.pdbx_seq_one_letter_code
_entity_poly.pdbx_strand_id
1 'polypeptide(L)'
;MTSKTDTIATKTRRFRPSPALILSCVALFMALSGSALAVGIAKNSVRSAQIVDGTVRAVDLHEGAVIGTKIAPNAVDGTKIAPNAVGPTQLAENSVSSAKVAPDSLTAEDLAPNSVGSSEIQAGAIRASELGPIIQATNSAPVAAGANVSVTATCPEGTTVISGGAQPANFGVELTSTLRQGNGWLAQAKNNSGAASSLTAFAYCLTGGSSN
;
A
#
# COMPACT_ATOMS: atom_id res chain seq x y z
N MET A 1 106.62 -18.47 -26.92
CA MET A 1 105.18 -18.73 -27.05
C MET A 1 104.68 -19.30 -25.74
N THR A 2 103.53 -18.77 -25.28
CA THR A 2 102.57 -19.37 -24.32
C THR A 2 103.06 -19.73 -22.92
N SER A 3 102.37 -19.44 -21.83
CA SER A 3 101.16 -18.68 -21.53
C SER A 3 101.12 -18.71 -20.00
N LYS A 4 101.19 -17.56 -19.33
CA LYS A 4 101.06 -17.52 -17.87
C LYS A 4 99.57 -17.45 -17.56
N THR A 5 99.00 -18.58 -17.17
CA THR A 5 97.61 -18.72 -16.75
C THR A 5 97.43 -18.03 -15.41
N ASP A 6 96.96 -16.79 -15.41
CA ASP A 6 96.58 -16.09 -14.17
C ASP A 6 95.15 -16.47 -13.79
N THR A 7 95.05 -17.40 -12.84
CA THR A 7 93.81 -17.81 -12.18
C THR A 7 93.29 -16.65 -11.34
N ILE A 8 92.23 -15.98 -11.78
CA ILE A 8 91.53 -14.95 -10.99
C ILE A 8 90.79 -15.64 -9.85
N ALA A 9 91.40 -15.63 -8.66
CA ALA A 9 90.73 -16.00 -7.42
C ALA A 9 89.71 -14.92 -7.05
N THR A 10 88.44 -15.14 -7.38
CA THR A 10 87.33 -14.26 -7.02
C THR A 10 87.16 -14.25 -5.50
N LYS A 11 87.78 -13.24 -4.86
CA LYS A 11 87.71 -13.00 -3.42
C LYS A 11 86.28 -12.61 -3.04
N THR A 12 85.44 -13.59 -2.70
CA THR A 12 84.12 -13.37 -2.11
C THR A 12 84.29 -12.64 -0.78
N ARG A 13 84.21 -11.30 -0.81
CA ARG A 13 84.16 -10.51 0.41
C ARG A 13 82.86 -10.88 1.12
N ARG A 14 82.96 -11.60 2.24
CA ARG A 14 81.84 -11.78 3.16
C ARG A 14 81.38 -10.39 3.57
N PHE A 15 80.28 -9.94 3.00
CA PHE A 15 79.65 -8.67 3.32
C PHE A 15 79.19 -8.80 4.78
N ARG A 16 79.96 -8.23 5.69
CA ARG A 16 79.55 -8.07 7.09
C ARG A 16 78.81 -6.74 7.10
N PRO A 17 77.46 -6.75 7.02
CA PRO A 17 76.72 -5.50 7.06
C PRO A 17 77.12 -4.78 8.34
N SER A 18 77.52 -3.51 8.22
CA SER A 18 77.85 -2.73 9.39
C SER A 18 76.59 -2.60 10.26
N PRO A 19 76.73 -2.50 11.59
CA PRO A 19 75.59 -2.25 12.47
C PRO A 19 74.72 -1.08 11.99
N ALA A 20 75.34 -0.06 11.41
CA ALA A 20 74.66 1.08 10.80
C ALA A 20 73.79 0.72 9.58
N LEU A 21 74.26 -0.17 8.70
CA LEU A 21 73.47 -0.61 7.55
C LEU A 21 72.23 -1.40 8.00
N ILE A 22 72.40 -2.29 8.98
CA ILE A 22 71.28 -3.04 9.56
C ILE A 22 70.27 -2.08 10.18
N LEU A 23 70.74 -1.11 10.96
CA LEU A 23 69.87 -0.11 11.58
C LEU A 23 69.15 0.76 10.55
N SER A 24 69.82 1.15 9.47
CA SER A 24 69.20 1.91 8.37
C SER A 24 68.14 1.10 7.63
N CYS A 25 68.38 -0.19 7.40
CA CYS A 25 67.43 -1.07 6.73
C CYS A 25 66.21 -1.32 7.60
N VAL A 26 66.38 -1.51 8.92
CA VAL A 26 65.27 -1.66 9.87
C VAL A 26 64.45 -0.37 9.98
N ALA A 27 65.11 0.79 10.07
CA ALA A 27 64.44 2.08 10.11
C ALA A 27 63.66 2.36 8.82
N LEU A 28 64.26 2.06 7.65
CA LEU A 28 63.61 2.21 6.36
C LEU A 28 62.42 1.27 6.22
N PHE A 29 62.56 0.01 6.65
CA PHE A 29 61.45 -0.94 6.65
C PHE A 29 60.30 -0.46 7.54
N MET A 30 60.59 0.00 8.77
CA MET A 30 59.57 0.55 9.67
C MET A 30 58.88 1.80 9.10
N ALA A 31 59.62 2.66 8.38
CA ALA A 31 59.06 3.85 7.74
C ALA A 31 58.18 3.53 6.53
N LEU A 32 58.50 2.48 5.75
CA LEU A 32 57.75 2.09 4.55
C LEU A 32 56.67 1.03 4.81
N SER A 33 56.81 0.19 5.84
CA SER A 33 55.84 -0.85 6.21
C SER A 33 54.74 -0.33 7.12
N GLY A 34 54.70 0.98 7.36
CA GLY A 34 53.58 1.63 8.01
C GLY A 34 52.35 1.54 7.10
N SER A 35 51.60 0.44 7.18
CA SER A 35 50.15 0.57 7.15
C SER A 35 49.83 1.69 8.12
N ALA A 36 49.43 2.85 7.61
CA ALA A 36 49.17 4.05 8.40
C ALA A 36 47.96 3.78 9.30
N LEU A 37 48.19 3.00 10.36
CA LEU A 37 47.28 2.85 11.46
C LEU A 37 47.16 4.24 12.06
N ALA A 38 45.94 4.77 12.14
CA ALA A 38 45.64 6.08 12.72
C ALA A 38 45.86 6.12 14.25
N VAL A 39 46.91 5.48 14.75
CA VAL A 39 47.34 5.49 16.14
C VAL A 39 48.01 6.83 16.40
N GLY A 40 47.42 7.63 17.29
CA GLY A 40 47.97 8.92 17.71
C GLY A 40 47.40 10.15 17.01
N ILE A 41 46.37 10.01 16.16
CA ILE A 41 45.63 11.15 15.62
C ILE A 41 44.82 11.81 16.74
N ALA A 42 45.00 13.11 16.96
CA ALA A 42 44.24 13.87 17.95
C ALA A 42 42.74 13.85 17.62
N LYS A 43 41.87 13.87 18.64
CA LYS A 43 40.42 13.95 18.44
C LYS A 43 40.06 15.15 17.57
N ASN A 44 39.11 14.97 16.65
CA ASN A 44 38.62 16.02 15.73
C ASN A 44 39.69 16.63 14.79
N SER A 45 40.81 15.94 14.56
CA SER A 45 41.88 16.45 13.67
C SER A 45 41.79 15.95 12.22
N VAL A 46 40.92 14.97 11.94
CA VAL A 46 40.57 14.56 10.57
C VAL A 46 39.47 15.49 10.05
N ARG A 47 39.78 16.21 8.97
CA ARG A 47 38.90 17.13 8.25
C ARG A 47 38.68 16.63 6.81
N SER A 48 37.76 17.26 6.08
CA SER A 48 37.38 16.84 4.73
C SER A 48 38.57 16.71 3.78
N ALA A 49 39.56 17.60 3.85
CA ALA A 49 40.76 17.54 2.99
C ALA A 49 41.64 16.29 3.20
N GLN A 50 41.46 15.56 4.32
CA GLN A 50 42.18 14.31 4.61
C GLN A 50 41.37 13.07 4.18
N ILE A 51 40.15 13.25 3.69
CA ILE A 51 39.27 12.17 3.21
C ILE A 51 39.19 12.31 1.69
N VAL A 52 39.56 11.24 0.98
CA VAL A 52 39.42 11.22 -0.48
C VAL A 52 37.94 11.02 -0.84
N ASP A 53 37.46 11.77 -1.81
CA ASP A 53 36.06 11.70 -2.22
C ASP A 53 35.67 10.30 -2.70
N GLY A 54 34.54 9.80 -2.20
CA GLY A 54 33.99 8.50 -2.56
C GLY A 54 34.70 7.28 -1.96
N THR A 55 35.72 7.46 -1.11
CA THR A 55 36.46 6.32 -0.55
C THR A 55 35.89 5.77 0.75
N VAL A 56 35.01 6.50 1.45
CA VAL A 56 34.34 6.01 2.65
C VAL A 56 33.25 5.03 2.25
N ARG A 57 33.41 3.76 2.67
CA ARG A 57 32.49 2.65 2.41
C ARG A 57 31.68 2.32 3.66
N ALA A 58 30.63 1.52 3.50
CA ALA A 58 29.80 1.08 4.63
C ALA A 58 30.61 0.35 5.72
N VAL A 59 31.65 -0.42 5.35
CA VAL A 59 32.53 -1.12 6.30
C VAL A 59 33.38 -0.18 7.15
N ASP A 60 33.59 1.06 6.71
CA ASP A 60 34.36 2.07 7.43
C ASP A 60 33.52 2.78 8.51
N LEU A 61 32.19 2.60 8.49
CA LEU A 61 31.25 3.21 9.43
C LEU A 61 30.75 2.17 10.43
N HIS A 62 30.89 2.46 11.72
CA HIS A 62 30.30 1.61 12.76
C HIS A 62 28.76 1.65 12.70
N GLU A 63 28.11 0.59 13.15
CA GLU A 63 26.65 0.51 13.20
C GLU A 63 26.06 1.60 14.12
N GLY A 64 25.24 2.50 13.56
CA GLY A 64 24.70 3.64 14.29
C GLY A 64 25.63 4.87 14.34
N ALA A 65 26.73 4.88 13.56
CA ALA A 65 27.60 6.06 13.47
C ALA A 65 26.87 7.30 12.91
N VAL A 66 25.96 7.08 11.96
CA VAL A 66 25.16 8.12 11.31
C VAL A 66 23.77 8.17 11.95
N ILE A 67 23.64 8.92 13.04
CA ILE A 67 22.37 9.19 13.69
C ILE A 67 21.69 10.44 13.12
N GLY A 68 20.39 10.62 13.41
CA GLY A 68 19.60 11.75 12.89
C GLY A 68 20.22 13.14 13.16
N THR A 69 20.86 13.35 14.31
CA THR A 69 21.53 14.63 14.64
C THR A 69 22.80 14.89 13.82
N LYS A 70 23.31 13.90 13.09
CA LYS A 70 24.45 14.03 12.16
C LYS A 70 24.00 14.30 10.72
N ILE A 71 22.70 14.17 10.43
CA ILE A 71 22.13 14.42 9.12
C ILE A 71 21.56 15.85 9.13
N ALA A 72 22.11 16.72 8.27
CA ALA A 72 21.58 18.07 8.15
C ALA A 72 20.14 18.05 7.61
N PRO A 73 19.31 19.05 7.96
CA PRO A 73 17.98 19.19 7.37
C PRO A 73 18.05 19.17 5.84
N ASN A 74 17.15 18.43 5.19
CA ASN A 74 17.07 18.26 3.74
C ASN A 74 18.30 17.58 3.07
N ALA A 75 19.25 17.02 3.83
CA ALA A 75 20.39 16.32 3.25
C ALA A 75 20.00 15.02 2.52
N VAL A 76 18.86 14.44 2.87
CA VAL A 76 18.26 13.28 2.20
C VAL A 76 16.97 13.74 1.54
N ASP A 77 17.05 14.11 0.26
CA ASP A 77 15.89 14.42 -0.56
C ASP A 77 15.31 13.14 -1.21
N GLY A 78 14.18 13.27 -1.91
CA GLY A 78 13.54 12.13 -2.60
C GLY A 78 14.43 11.46 -3.66
N THR A 79 15.43 12.14 -4.20
CA THR A 79 16.38 11.56 -5.17
C THR A 79 17.42 10.65 -4.52
N LYS A 80 17.59 10.75 -3.19
CA LYS A 80 18.51 9.92 -2.41
C LYS A 80 17.83 8.68 -1.81
N ILE A 81 16.51 8.58 -1.93
CA ILE A 81 15.72 7.45 -1.42
C ILE A 81 15.48 6.49 -2.58
N ALA A 82 16.00 5.27 -2.46
CA ALA A 82 15.75 4.24 -3.46
C ALA A 82 14.27 3.85 -3.50
N PRO A 83 13.74 3.40 -4.65
CA PRO A 83 12.40 2.85 -4.72
C PRO A 83 12.19 1.75 -3.67
N ASN A 84 11.04 1.76 -3.00
CA ASN A 84 10.66 0.81 -1.94
C ASN A 84 11.54 0.83 -0.68
N ALA A 85 12.44 1.81 -0.51
CA ALA A 85 13.25 1.92 0.70
C ALA A 85 12.43 2.32 1.96
N VAL A 86 11.26 2.94 1.76
CA VAL A 86 10.33 3.32 2.83
C VAL A 86 9.17 2.34 2.82
N GLY A 87 9.13 1.46 3.83
CA GLY A 87 8.03 0.53 4.06
C GLY A 87 7.14 0.94 5.24
N PRO A 88 6.17 0.10 5.62
CA PRO A 88 5.22 0.39 6.69
C PRO A 88 5.90 0.65 8.04
N THR A 89 7.02 -0.04 8.33
CA THR A 89 7.77 0.11 9.59
C THR A 89 8.52 1.43 9.70
N GLN A 90 8.76 2.11 8.58
CA GLN A 90 9.46 3.40 8.52
C GLN A 90 8.48 4.59 8.63
N LEU A 91 7.18 4.35 8.49
CA LEU A 91 6.14 5.36 8.63
C LEU A 91 5.62 5.34 10.07
N ALA A 92 5.82 6.45 10.78
CA ALA A 92 5.21 6.64 12.09
C ALA A 92 3.67 6.75 11.94
N GLU A 93 2.96 6.43 13.01
CA GLU A 93 1.52 6.61 13.09
C GLU A 93 1.15 8.07 12.76
N ASN A 94 0.11 8.27 11.93
CA ASN A 94 -0.37 9.59 11.50
C ASN A 94 0.67 10.46 10.75
N SER A 95 1.79 9.89 10.30
CA SER A 95 2.82 10.64 9.55
C SER A 95 2.34 11.08 8.15
N VAL A 96 1.36 10.39 7.58
CA VAL A 96 0.71 10.73 6.31
C VAL A 96 -0.62 11.39 6.60
N SER A 97 -0.64 12.72 6.64
CA SER A 97 -1.87 13.50 6.74
C SER A 97 -2.52 13.69 5.36
N SER A 98 -3.78 14.12 5.33
CA SER A 98 -4.50 14.40 4.08
C SER A 98 -3.76 15.38 3.17
N ALA A 99 -3.04 16.36 3.73
CA ALA A 99 -2.23 17.32 2.96
C ALA A 99 -1.00 16.70 2.27
N LYS A 100 -0.62 15.47 2.64
CA LYS A 100 0.46 14.70 2.01
C LYS A 100 -0.04 13.77 0.91
N VAL A 101 -1.35 13.56 0.82
CA VAL A 101 -2.00 12.78 -0.24
C VAL A 101 -2.37 13.73 -1.36
N ALA A 102 -1.87 13.46 -2.57
CA ALA A 102 -2.21 14.28 -3.72
C ALA A 102 -3.71 14.10 -4.06
N PRO A 103 -4.40 15.17 -4.48
CA PRO A 103 -5.77 15.06 -4.97
C PRO A 103 -5.88 14.00 -6.08
N ASP A 104 -6.95 13.22 -6.07
CA ASP A 104 -7.27 12.18 -7.06
C ASP A 104 -6.21 11.08 -7.22
N SER A 105 -5.24 10.98 -6.29
CA SER A 105 -4.21 9.93 -6.33
C SER A 105 -4.65 8.59 -5.77
N LEU A 106 -5.74 8.56 -4.99
CA LEU A 106 -6.34 7.33 -4.48
C LEU A 106 -7.42 6.86 -5.45
N THR A 107 -7.22 5.68 -6.00
CA THR A 107 -8.12 5.01 -6.94
C THR A 107 -8.89 3.89 -6.24
N ALA A 108 -9.81 3.24 -6.97
CA ALA A 108 -10.52 2.08 -6.45
C ALA A 108 -9.58 0.90 -6.12
N GLU A 109 -8.42 0.80 -6.80
CA GLU A 109 -7.43 -0.26 -6.56
C GLU A 109 -6.68 -0.08 -5.24
N ASP A 110 -6.62 1.16 -4.74
CA ASP A 110 -5.97 1.49 -3.46
C ASP A 110 -6.89 1.22 -2.25
N LEU A 111 -8.18 1.03 -2.48
CA LEU A 111 -9.20 0.82 -1.44
C LEU A 111 -9.56 -0.67 -1.32
N ALA A 112 -9.25 -1.25 -0.16
CA ALA A 112 -9.67 -2.61 0.13
C ALA A 112 -11.21 -2.69 0.30
N PRO A 113 -11.83 -3.85 0.04
CA PRO A 113 -13.24 -4.05 0.32
C PRO A 113 -13.60 -3.69 1.77
N ASN A 114 -14.67 -2.91 1.95
CA ASN A 114 -15.14 -2.43 3.25
C ASN A 114 -14.16 -1.50 4.00
N SER A 115 -13.13 -0.95 3.36
CA SER A 115 -12.20 -0.01 4.02
C SER A 115 -12.79 1.38 4.26
N VAL A 116 -13.89 1.72 3.58
CA VAL A 116 -14.61 2.99 3.74
C VAL A 116 -15.91 2.70 4.50
N GLY A 117 -15.99 3.18 5.74
CA GLY A 117 -17.14 3.02 6.61
C GLY A 117 -18.09 4.23 6.56
N SER A 118 -19.19 4.13 7.31
CA SER A 118 -20.19 5.21 7.38
C SER A 118 -19.66 6.50 8.02
N SER A 119 -18.63 6.41 8.88
CA SER A 119 -17.98 7.59 9.47
C SER A 119 -17.20 8.41 8.45
N GLU A 120 -16.71 7.77 7.39
CA GLU A 120 -15.95 8.41 6.31
C GLU A 120 -16.87 8.99 5.23
N ILE A 121 -18.15 8.58 5.20
CA ILE A 121 -19.13 9.05 4.22
C ILE A 121 -19.99 10.15 4.85
N GLN A 122 -19.84 11.37 4.38
CA GLN A 122 -20.68 12.49 4.82
C GLN A 122 -22.15 12.24 4.45
N ALA A 123 -23.07 12.65 5.34
CA ALA A 123 -24.50 12.59 5.07
C ALA A 123 -24.85 13.36 3.77
N GLY A 124 -25.54 12.68 2.85
CA GLY A 124 -25.90 13.24 1.54
C GLY A 124 -24.77 13.28 0.52
N ALA A 125 -23.58 12.74 0.82
CA ALA A 125 -22.49 12.62 -0.15
C ALA A 125 -22.90 11.72 -1.32
N ILE A 126 -23.62 10.62 -1.02
CA ILE A 126 -24.05 9.66 -2.03
C ILE A 126 -25.36 10.09 -2.68
N ARG A 127 -25.32 10.31 -3.99
CA ARG A 127 -26.50 10.65 -4.80
C ARG A 127 -27.21 9.39 -5.28
N ALA A 128 -28.50 9.49 -5.58
CA ALA A 128 -29.27 8.38 -6.14
C ALA A 128 -28.66 7.82 -7.44
N SER A 129 -28.02 8.67 -8.26
CA SER A 129 -27.31 8.26 -9.47
C SER A 129 -26.07 7.40 -9.23
N GLU A 130 -25.53 7.39 -8.01
CA GLU A 130 -24.32 6.65 -7.63
C GLU A 130 -24.65 5.26 -7.07
N LEU A 131 -25.91 5.00 -6.73
CA LEU A 131 -26.38 3.69 -6.23
C LEU A 131 -26.63 2.67 -7.36
N GLY A 132 -26.53 3.11 -8.61
CA GLY A 132 -26.84 2.31 -9.79
C GLY A 132 -28.34 2.31 -10.16
N PRO A 133 -28.71 1.66 -11.27
CA PRO A 133 -30.10 1.58 -11.72
C PRO A 133 -31.05 0.97 -10.69
N ILE A 134 -32.22 1.59 -10.53
CA ILE A 134 -33.36 1.01 -9.81
C ILE A 134 -34.34 0.47 -10.86
N ILE A 135 -34.59 -0.83 -10.80
CA ILE A 135 -35.53 -1.54 -11.69
C ILE A 135 -36.84 -1.73 -10.96
N GLN A 136 -37.96 -1.47 -11.63
CA GLN A 136 -39.29 -1.81 -11.11
C GLN A 136 -39.74 -3.15 -11.68
N ALA A 137 -39.85 -4.17 -10.84
CA ALA A 137 -40.50 -5.43 -11.18
C ALA A 137 -42.00 -5.34 -10.84
N THR A 138 -42.86 -5.84 -11.72
CA THR A 138 -44.31 -5.83 -11.51
C THR A 138 -44.91 -7.20 -11.77
N ASN A 139 -45.94 -7.54 -11.02
CA ASN A 139 -46.74 -8.73 -11.26
C ASN A 139 -48.21 -8.41 -10.95
N SER A 140 -49.12 -8.80 -11.84
CA SER A 140 -50.56 -8.52 -11.68
C SER A 140 -51.34 -9.82 -11.76
N ALA A 141 -52.27 -10.01 -10.83
CA ALA A 141 -53.17 -11.16 -10.83
C ALA A 141 -54.63 -10.74 -10.65
N PRO A 142 -55.57 -11.46 -11.30
CA PRO A 142 -56.99 -11.24 -11.08
C PRO A 142 -57.43 -11.72 -9.69
N VAL A 143 -58.47 -11.09 -9.14
CA VAL A 143 -59.09 -11.44 -7.86
C VAL A 143 -60.60 -11.54 -8.06
N ALA A 144 -61.15 -12.74 -7.95
CA ALA A 144 -62.59 -12.96 -8.01
C ALA A 144 -63.32 -12.23 -6.86
N ALA A 145 -64.60 -11.91 -7.05
CA ALA A 145 -65.43 -11.32 -6.00
C ALA A 145 -65.45 -12.20 -4.73
N GLY A 146 -65.24 -11.60 -3.56
CA GLY A 146 -65.18 -12.30 -2.27
C GLY A 146 -63.89 -13.08 -1.99
N ALA A 147 -62.94 -13.17 -2.94
CA ALA A 147 -61.74 -13.98 -2.80
C ALA A 147 -60.56 -13.23 -2.17
N ASN A 148 -59.65 -14.00 -1.56
CA ASN A 148 -58.33 -13.52 -1.17
C ASN A 148 -57.31 -13.85 -2.26
N VAL A 149 -56.34 -12.96 -2.49
CA VAL A 149 -55.24 -13.18 -3.42
C VAL A 149 -53.90 -12.90 -2.73
N SER A 150 -52.85 -13.56 -3.20
CA SER A 150 -51.46 -13.24 -2.87
C SER A 150 -50.69 -13.12 -4.18
N VAL A 151 -50.07 -11.97 -4.42
CA VAL A 151 -49.31 -11.66 -5.63
C VAL A 151 -47.91 -11.22 -5.22
N THR A 152 -46.89 -11.86 -5.78
CA THR A 152 -45.50 -11.52 -5.51
C THR A 152 -44.86 -10.94 -6.76
N ALA A 153 -44.31 -9.73 -6.65
CA ALA A 153 -43.43 -9.15 -7.65
C ALA A 153 -41.98 -9.50 -7.28
N THR A 154 -41.33 -10.33 -8.09
CA THR A 154 -39.96 -10.81 -7.83
C THR A 154 -38.96 -9.96 -8.60
N CYS A 155 -37.90 -9.52 -7.91
CA CYS A 155 -36.80 -8.82 -8.55
C CYS A 155 -35.96 -9.78 -9.42
N PRO A 156 -35.41 -9.31 -10.54
CA PRO A 156 -34.50 -10.11 -11.36
C PRO A 156 -33.26 -10.58 -10.59
N GLU A 157 -32.65 -11.67 -11.04
CA GLU A 157 -31.37 -12.14 -10.50
C GLU A 157 -30.28 -11.06 -10.60
N GLY A 158 -29.37 -11.01 -9.62
CA GLY A 158 -28.32 -9.98 -9.56
C GLY A 158 -28.79 -8.61 -9.05
N THR A 159 -30.05 -8.49 -8.64
CA THR A 159 -30.59 -7.29 -8.00
C THR A 159 -31.10 -7.61 -6.60
N THR A 160 -31.18 -6.60 -5.74
CA THR A 160 -31.74 -6.74 -4.39
C THR A 160 -32.96 -5.85 -4.23
N VAL A 161 -34.08 -6.41 -3.77
CA VAL A 161 -35.27 -5.61 -3.46
C VAL A 161 -34.94 -4.58 -2.38
N ILE A 162 -35.31 -3.32 -2.58
CA ILE A 162 -35.09 -2.22 -1.63
C ILE A 162 -36.42 -1.73 -1.05
N SER A 163 -37.49 -1.81 -1.83
CA SER A 163 -38.84 -1.45 -1.42
C SER A 163 -39.86 -2.08 -2.35
N GLY A 164 -41.14 -1.90 -2.07
CA GLY A 164 -42.21 -2.36 -2.93
C GLY A 164 -43.57 -1.91 -2.42
N GLY A 165 -44.61 -2.45 -3.03
CA GLY A 165 -45.99 -2.15 -2.67
C GLY A 165 -46.97 -2.87 -3.58
N ALA A 166 -48.22 -2.43 -3.53
CA ALA A 166 -49.24 -2.90 -4.44
C ALA A 166 -50.29 -1.84 -4.71
N GLN A 167 -50.90 -1.93 -5.89
CA GLN A 167 -52.00 -1.10 -6.31
C GLN A 167 -53.16 -2.00 -6.74
N PRO A 168 -54.28 -2.00 -5.98
CA PRO A 168 -55.52 -2.61 -6.44
C PRO A 168 -56.13 -1.80 -7.59
N ALA A 169 -56.79 -2.47 -8.54
CA ALA A 169 -57.44 -1.80 -9.67
C ALA A 169 -58.66 -0.96 -9.28
N ASN A 170 -59.25 -1.21 -8.11
CA ASN A 170 -60.35 -0.45 -7.54
C ASN A 170 -60.34 -0.51 -6.01
N PHE A 171 -61.10 0.37 -5.37
CA PHE A 171 -61.26 0.40 -3.90
C PHE A 171 -61.99 -0.81 -3.32
N GLY A 172 -62.58 -1.65 -4.17
CA GLY A 172 -63.24 -2.88 -3.78
C GLY A 172 -62.28 -4.01 -3.39
N VAL A 173 -61.01 -3.89 -3.77
CA VAL A 173 -59.93 -4.80 -3.36
C VAL A 173 -59.12 -4.13 -2.25
N GLU A 174 -59.28 -4.64 -1.05
CA GLU A 174 -58.63 -4.11 0.15
C GLU A 174 -57.30 -4.84 0.40
N LEU A 175 -56.21 -4.07 0.50
CA LEU A 175 -54.90 -4.60 0.84
C LEU A 175 -54.92 -5.09 2.29
N THR A 176 -54.58 -6.36 2.49
CA THR A 176 -54.49 -6.97 3.81
C THR A 176 -53.06 -6.94 4.33
N SER A 177 -52.07 -7.15 3.45
CA SER A 177 -50.67 -7.14 3.83
C SER A 177 -49.78 -6.79 2.64
N THR A 178 -48.73 -6.02 2.88
CA THR A 178 -47.66 -5.77 1.92
C THR A 178 -46.32 -5.90 2.64
N LEU A 179 -45.49 -6.84 2.21
CA LEU A 179 -44.23 -7.14 2.90
C LEU A 179 -43.18 -7.69 1.95
N ARG A 180 -41.92 -7.55 2.33
CA ARG A 180 -40.79 -8.16 1.62
C ARG A 180 -40.89 -9.69 1.73
N GLN A 181 -40.82 -10.38 0.61
CA GLN A 181 -40.78 -11.84 0.54
C GLN A 181 -39.60 -12.26 -0.33
N GLY A 182 -38.54 -12.81 0.30
CA GLY A 182 -37.29 -13.13 -0.39
C GLY A 182 -36.72 -11.90 -1.11
N ASN A 183 -36.31 -12.08 -2.37
CA ASN A 183 -35.89 -11.00 -3.27
C ASN A 183 -37.08 -10.38 -4.03
N GLY A 184 -38.22 -10.21 -3.37
CA GLY A 184 -39.43 -9.67 -3.98
C GLY A 184 -40.33 -9.01 -2.97
N TRP A 185 -41.49 -8.57 -3.45
CA TRP A 185 -42.52 -7.95 -2.65
C TRP A 185 -43.83 -8.71 -2.78
N LEU A 186 -44.32 -9.22 -1.64
CA LEU A 186 -45.60 -9.91 -1.54
C LEU A 186 -46.69 -8.88 -1.22
N ALA A 187 -47.79 -8.98 -1.95
CA ALA A 187 -49.00 -8.24 -1.71
C ALA A 187 -50.18 -9.20 -1.53
N GLN A 188 -50.91 -9.04 -0.44
CA GLN A 188 -52.10 -9.81 -0.14
C GLN A 188 -53.29 -8.87 -0.07
N ALA A 189 -54.40 -9.27 -0.68
CA ALA A 189 -55.60 -8.47 -0.68
C ALA A 189 -56.85 -9.35 -0.68
N LYS A 190 -57.96 -8.77 -0.24
CA LYS A 190 -59.29 -9.37 -0.33
C LYS A 190 -60.17 -8.53 -1.23
N ASN A 191 -60.84 -9.15 -2.19
CA ASN A 191 -61.84 -8.47 -3.00
C ASN A 191 -63.18 -8.50 -2.24
N ASN A 192 -63.54 -7.38 -1.63
CA ASN A 192 -64.82 -7.17 -0.95
C ASN A 192 -65.92 -6.63 -1.89
N SER A 193 -65.62 -6.46 -3.17
CA SER A 193 -66.61 -6.02 -4.16
C SER A 193 -67.43 -7.17 -4.72
N GLY A 194 -68.56 -6.82 -5.35
CA GLY A 194 -69.42 -7.78 -6.08
C GLY A 194 -68.91 -8.16 -7.48
N ALA A 195 -67.74 -7.69 -7.90
CA ALA A 195 -67.19 -7.94 -9.25
C ALA A 195 -65.73 -8.41 -9.18
N ALA A 196 -65.28 -9.13 -10.21
CA ALA A 196 -63.87 -9.46 -10.36
C ALA A 196 -63.02 -8.19 -10.56
N SER A 197 -61.82 -8.18 -10.02
CA SER A 197 -60.86 -7.07 -10.10
C SER A 197 -59.44 -7.60 -10.26
N SER A 198 -58.41 -6.76 -10.13
CA SER A 198 -57.01 -7.19 -10.13
C SER A 198 -56.19 -6.49 -9.05
N LEU A 199 -55.10 -7.16 -8.66
CA LEU A 199 -54.08 -6.63 -7.77
C LEU A 199 -52.75 -6.63 -8.51
N THR A 200 -52.10 -5.46 -8.57
CA THR A 200 -50.75 -5.33 -9.12
C THR A 200 -49.75 -5.10 -8.00
N ALA A 201 -48.87 -6.07 -7.77
CA ALA A 201 -47.72 -5.92 -6.89
C ALA A 201 -46.54 -5.28 -7.66
N PHE A 202 -45.74 -4.49 -6.97
CA PHE A 202 -44.49 -3.93 -7.50
C PHE A 202 -43.36 -4.04 -6.49
N ALA A 203 -42.15 -4.27 -6.98
CA ALA A 203 -40.91 -4.28 -6.22
C ALA A 203 -39.89 -3.35 -6.90
N TYR A 204 -39.22 -2.52 -6.12
CA TYR A 204 -38.09 -1.72 -6.56
C TYR A 204 -36.80 -2.45 -6.21
N CYS A 205 -35.96 -2.66 -7.21
CA CYS A 205 -34.81 -3.54 -7.16
C CYS A 205 -33.55 -2.75 -7.49
N LEU A 206 -32.55 -2.78 -6.62
CA LEU A 206 -31.27 -2.13 -6.84
C LEU A 206 -30.29 -3.10 -7.49
N THR A 207 -29.66 -2.70 -8.59
CA THR A 207 -28.59 -3.49 -9.24
C THR A 207 -27.31 -3.42 -8.40
N GLY A 208 -26.68 -4.56 -8.12
CA GLY A 208 -25.36 -4.59 -7.45
C GLY A 208 -25.39 -4.67 -5.93
N GLY A 209 -26.57 -4.77 -5.31
CA GLY A 209 -26.67 -5.19 -3.91
C GLY A 209 -26.35 -6.68 -3.82
N SER A 210 -25.12 -7.05 -3.52
CA SER A 210 -24.76 -8.40 -3.08
C SER A 210 -25.59 -8.73 -1.85
N SER A 211 -26.48 -9.71 -1.96
CA SER A 211 -27.13 -10.34 -0.81
C SER A 211 -26.06 -11.10 -0.01
N ASN A 212 -25.42 -10.44 0.95
CA ASN A 212 -24.70 -11.09 2.03
C ASN A 212 -25.63 -11.28 3.22
#